data_AF-A0A4S2TF86-F1
#
_entry.id   AF-A0A4S2TF86-F1
#
_cell.length_a   1.000
_cell.length_b   1.000
_cell.length_c   1.000
_cell.angle_alpha   90.00
_cell.angle_beta   90.00
_cell.angle_gamma   90.00
#
_symmetry.space_group_name_H-M   'P 1'
#
loop_
_entity.id
_entity.type
_entity.pdbx_description
1 polymer ?
#
loop_
_entity_poly.entity_id
_entity_poly.type
_entity_poly.pdbx_seq_one_letter_code
_entity_poly.pdbx_strand_id
1 'polypeptide(L)'
;MGSPIRSTVRLAVAALGTSAVLLAAVPAGAAAPPPGPSAPHTVEVEVPGPEQGGEAGSGHIRVPAAGRDKAPPKLSAAEREADGEVTKTVDNGPTADRLDVVVIGDGYTAAELGKFHDDARQKWAEVTAVEPYATYRDLFNVWTVDAVSRESGVSGDPDAATTRDTALGSYFWCDGVERLLCVDQPKVDAYVAKAPAADLVIVLSNSTKYGGAGYNEPSPTLGYEGISTASAGNAKSGQVAVHETGHSLGKLADEYFYPGTPGYEEYTGPETAESNTSVLTADRMRDARSKWYRWLGEPSPDGGTVGAYEGGGYFVTGLYRPTDASIMRVLGKPFSLPGVEAMIAGFHRHAHILTPLTPTDRTLRTRDRAKVTVPRLTGPDGRQLVVRWYLDGHELKRFAGRTDIRVAELSLSGSRTHELKVTAEDRTPSVRDPKIAANLRATLGWRVRR
;
A
#
# COMPACT_ATOMS: atom_id res chain seq x y z
N MET A 1 -1.13 -53.60 -51.10
CA MET A 1 0.17 -53.07 -51.58
C MET A 1 0.47 -51.84 -50.76
N GLY A 2 1.52 -51.68 -49.97
CA GLY A 2 2.71 -52.46 -49.65
C GLY A 2 3.60 -51.45 -48.90
N SER A 3 3.88 -51.72 -47.61
CA SER A 3 4.94 -51.08 -46.82
C SER A 3 6.33 -51.43 -47.44
N PRO A 4 7.50 -50.83 -47.08
CA PRO A 4 7.92 -50.70 -45.68
C PRO A 4 8.91 -49.56 -45.26
N ILE A 5 9.09 -49.59 -43.94
CA ILE A 5 9.99 -49.00 -42.93
C ILE A 5 11.51 -49.19 -43.19
N ARG A 6 12.33 -48.35 -42.51
CA ARG A 6 13.72 -48.54 -41.92
C ARG A 6 14.83 -47.77 -42.64
N SER A 7 15.96 -47.36 -42.04
CA SER A 7 16.50 -47.13 -40.68
C SER A 7 17.95 -46.62 -40.89
N THR A 8 18.40 -45.64 -40.09
CA THR A 8 19.78 -45.40 -39.58
C THR A 8 21.05 -45.43 -40.46
N VAL A 9 21.92 -44.41 -40.32
CA VAL A 9 23.34 -44.43 -39.81
C VAL A 9 24.21 -43.31 -40.43
N ARG A 10 25.09 -42.76 -39.57
CA ARG A 10 26.08 -41.66 -39.66
C ARG A 10 27.21 -41.83 -40.72
N LEU A 11 27.83 -40.71 -41.13
CA LEU A 11 29.29 -40.45 -41.25
C LEU A 11 29.49 -38.98 -41.71
N ALA A 12 30.01 -38.05 -40.89
CA ALA A 12 31.42 -37.71 -40.64
C ALA A 12 32.15 -37.04 -41.83
N VAL A 13 32.45 -35.73 -41.70
CA VAL A 13 33.55 -35.06 -42.40
C VAL A 13 34.34 -34.24 -41.38
N ALA A 14 35.64 -34.52 -41.34
CA ALA A 14 36.64 -33.97 -40.45
C ALA A 14 37.21 -32.64 -40.96
N ALA A 15 37.53 -31.73 -40.04
CA ALA A 15 38.47 -30.63 -40.26
C ALA A 15 39.67 -30.82 -39.32
N LEU A 16 40.85 -30.97 -39.92
CA LEU A 16 42.16 -31.07 -39.27
C LEU A 16 42.68 -29.66 -38.93
N GLY A 17 43.38 -29.51 -37.81
CA GLY A 17 44.13 -28.28 -37.53
C GLY A 17 44.71 -28.11 -36.12
N THR A 18 45.65 -29.00 -35.75
CA THR A 18 46.78 -28.79 -34.82
C THR A 18 46.56 -28.00 -33.51
N SER A 19 46.48 -28.70 -32.38
CA SER A 19 46.72 -28.12 -31.04
C SER A 19 48.07 -28.62 -30.51
N ALA A 20 49.04 -27.72 -30.39
CA ALA A 20 50.29 -27.95 -29.70
C ALA A 20 50.04 -28.02 -28.18
N VAL A 21 50.47 -29.11 -27.55
CA VAL A 21 50.46 -29.25 -26.09
C VAL A 21 51.69 -28.54 -25.53
N LEU A 22 51.48 -27.37 -24.94
CA LEU A 22 52.45 -26.71 -24.05
C LEU A 22 51.98 -26.93 -22.61
N LEU A 23 52.61 -27.86 -21.90
CA LEU A 23 52.56 -27.89 -20.44
C LEU A 23 53.42 -26.72 -19.92
N ALA A 24 52.78 -25.61 -19.60
CA ALA A 24 53.37 -24.54 -18.80
C ALA A 24 52.65 -24.49 -17.45
N ALA A 25 53.46 -24.48 -16.39
CA ALA A 25 53.04 -24.59 -15.00
C ALA A 25 52.01 -23.52 -14.60
N VAL A 26 50.96 -23.96 -13.89
CA VAL A 26 49.95 -23.09 -13.29
C VAL A 26 50.62 -22.33 -12.13
N PRO A 27 50.69 -20.99 -12.14
CA PRO A 27 51.02 -20.26 -10.93
C PRO A 27 49.86 -20.48 -9.96
N ALA A 28 50.16 -20.89 -8.73
CA ALA A 28 49.17 -20.96 -7.66
C ALA A 28 48.38 -19.64 -7.63
N GLY A 29 47.08 -19.73 -7.93
CA GLY A 29 46.20 -18.58 -7.97
C GLY A 29 46.27 -17.83 -6.66
N ALA A 30 46.63 -16.55 -6.71
CA ALA A 30 46.33 -15.65 -5.62
C ALA A 30 44.81 -15.72 -5.40
N ALA A 31 44.39 -16.19 -4.23
CA ALA A 31 42.99 -16.18 -3.85
C ALA A 31 42.47 -14.75 -4.05
N ALA A 32 41.37 -14.61 -4.79
CA ALA A 32 40.66 -13.34 -4.84
C ALA A 32 40.40 -12.90 -3.39
N PRO A 33 40.67 -11.63 -3.04
CA PRO A 33 40.37 -11.15 -1.71
C PRO A 33 38.88 -11.45 -1.43
N PRO A 34 38.53 -11.84 -0.19
CA PRO A 34 37.12 -12.03 0.16
C PRO A 34 36.36 -10.77 -0.26
N PRO A 35 35.13 -10.90 -0.78
CA PRO A 35 34.33 -9.72 -1.11
C PRO A 35 34.34 -8.81 0.12
N GLY A 36 34.77 -7.56 -0.08
CA GLY A 36 34.70 -6.56 0.98
C GLY A 36 33.27 -6.49 1.51
N PRO A 37 33.06 -6.00 2.74
CA PRO A 37 31.72 -5.85 3.29
C PRO A 37 30.86 -5.13 2.24
N SER A 38 29.75 -5.75 1.84
CA SER A 38 28.77 -5.12 0.96
C SER A 38 28.45 -3.74 1.53
N ALA A 39 28.43 -2.71 0.69
CA ALA A 39 28.04 -1.38 1.12
C ALA A 39 26.73 -1.49 1.93
N PRO A 40 26.61 -0.81 3.08
CA PRO A 40 25.42 -0.91 3.90
C PRO A 40 24.19 -0.56 3.05
N HIS A 41 23.21 -1.47 3.02
CA HIS A 41 21.95 -1.21 2.32
C HIS A 41 21.29 0.02 2.95
N THR A 42 21.11 1.06 2.14
CA THR A 42 20.38 2.27 2.51
C THR A 42 18.99 2.25 1.91
N VAL A 43 18.03 2.84 2.62
CA VAL A 43 16.67 3.08 2.16
C VAL A 43 16.40 4.58 2.16
N GLU A 44 15.60 5.04 1.21
CA GLU A 44 15.12 6.41 1.18
C GLU A 44 13.92 6.55 2.13
N VAL A 45 13.98 7.55 3.01
CA VAL A 45 12.91 7.88 3.95
C VAL A 45 12.45 9.30 3.74
N GLU A 46 11.14 9.47 3.73
CA GLU A 46 10.53 10.77 3.74
C GLU A 46 10.57 11.39 5.13
N VAL A 47 10.91 12.68 5.17
CA VAL A 47 10.95 13.46 6.40
C VAL A 47 9.62 14.17 6.60
N PRO A 48 8.90 13.95 7.70
CA PRO A 48 7.64 14.63 7.93
C PRO A 48 7.85 16.13 8.16
N GLY A 49 6.79 16.90 7.96
CA GLY A 49 6.72 18.33 8.23
C GLY A 49 6.86 18.68 9.71
N PRO A 50 7.04 19.96 10.08
CA PRO A 50 7.06 20.38 11.48
C PRO A 50 5.68 20.23 12.17
N GLU A 51 5.69 20.01 13.49
CA GLU A 51 4.47 19.76 14.28
C GLU A 51 3.46 20.90 14.24
N GLN A 52 3.93 22.15 14.36
CA GLN A 52 3.11 23.35 14.52
C GLN A 52 2.57 23.89 13.18
N GLY A 53 2.39 23.00 12.20
CA GLY A 53 1.88 23.31 10.88
C GLY A 53 2.96 23.76 9.90
N GLY A 54 2.66 23.66 8.61
CA GLY A 54 3.60 23.88 7.53
C GLY A 54 3.42 22.83 6.44
N GLU A 55 4.45 22.64 5.64
CA GLU A 55 4.47 21.60 4.61
C GLU A 55 4.44 20.21 5.24
N ALA A 56 3.87 19.23 4.55
CA ALA A 56 3.64 17.89 5.06
C ALA A 56 4.93 17.06 5.19
N GLY A 57 5.98 17.46 4.49
CA GLY A 57 7.31 16.90 4.59
C GLY A 57 8.44 17.94 4.55
N SER A 58 9.68 17.47 4.47
CA SER A 58 10.92 18.26 4.35
C SER A 58 11.89 17.67 3.31
N GLY A 59 11.38 16.82 2.42
CA GLY A 59 12.14 16.07 1.43
C GLY A 59 12.54 14.67 1.91
N HIS A 60 13.52 14.07 1.23
CA HIS A 60 13.98 12.71 1.46
C HIS A 60 15.41 12.65 1.98
N ILE A 61 15.68 11.62 2.78
CA ILE A 61 17.02 11.31 3.28
C ILE A 61 17.30 9.82 3.07
N ARG A 62 18.54 9.46 2.74
CA ARG A 62 18.96 8.06 2.71
C ARG A 62 19.55 7.65 4.05
N VAL A 63 18.97 6.62 4.65
CA VAL A 63 19.38 6.12 5.97
C VAL A 63 19.72 4.63 5.88
N PRO A 64 20.56 4.09 6.78
CA PRO A 64 20.81 2.65 6.83
C PRO A 64 19.50 1.88 7.08
N ALA A 65 19.18 0.87 6.26
CA ALA A 65 17.95 0.10 6.41
C ALA A 65 17.89 -0.66 7.75
N ALA A 66 19.04 -1.07 8.28
CA ALA A 66 19.16 -1.72 9.58
C ALA A 66 19.14 -0.75 10.79
N GLY A 67 18.82 0.53 10.57
CA GLY A 67 18.76 1.54 11.64
C GLY A 67 20.10 1.73 12.37
N ARG A 68 20.02 2.05 13.67
CA ARG A 68 21.20 2.29 14.54
C ARG A 68 21.50 1.15 15.52
N ASP A 69 20.56 0.24 15.73
CA ASP A 69 20.66 -0.80 16.76
C ASP A 69 21.30 -2.08 16.23
N LYS A 70 22.20 -2.69 17.02
CA LYS A 70 23.04 -3.81 16.53
C LYS A 70 22.87 -5.14 17.25
N ALA A 71 21.92 -5.27 18.18
CA ALA A 71 21.52 -6.58 18.69
C ALA A 71 20.00 -6.62 18.94
N PRO A 72 19.31 -7.71 18.60
CA PRO A 72 17.93 -7.91 19.02
C PRO A 72 17.87 -8.08 20.54
N PRO A 73 16.80 -7.58 21.19
CA PRO A 73 16.65 -7.64 22.64
C PRO A 73 16.66 -9.10 23.15
N LYS A 74 17.39 -9.36 24.23
CA LYS A 74 17.30 -10.65 24.94
C LYS A 74 16.08 -10.64 25.85
N LEU A 75 14.93 -11.06 25.32
CA LEU A 75 13.70 -11.20 26.09
C LEU A 75 13.81 -12.33 27.13
N SER A 76 13.12 -12.20 28.26
CA SER A 76 12.87 -13.27 29.24
C SER A 76 11.92 -14.34 28.68
N ALA A 77 11.69 -15.41 29.42
CA ALA A 77 10.78 -16.47 28.97
C ALA A 77 9.33 -15.97 28.80
N ALA A 78 8.82 -15.21 29.78
CA ALA A 78 7.47 -14.66 29.72
C ALA A 78 7.32 -13.59 28.62
N GLU A 79 8.33 -12.74 28.43
CA GLU A 79 8.32 -11.74 27.36
C GLU A 79 8.32 -12.40 25.97
N ARG A 80 9.06 -13.51 25.78
CA ARG A 80 9.03 -14.28 24.52
C ARG A 80 7.69 -14.96 24.26
N GLU A 81 6.93 -15.30 25.30
CA GLU A 81 5.61 -15.89 25.15
C GLU A 81 4.59 -14.85 24.66
N ALA A 82 4.74 -13.60 25.08
CA ALA A 82 3.90 -12.48 24.63
C ALA A 82 4.36 -11.86 23.29
N ASP A 83 5.60 -12.11 22.87
CA ASP A 83 6.16 -11.54 21.65
C ASP A 83 5.65 -12.22 20.38
N GLY A 84 5.22 -11.42 19.41
CA GLY A 84 4.77 -11.87 18.10
C GLY A 84 3.32 -12.30 18.02
N GLU A 85 2.53 -12.10 19.08
CA GLU A 85 1.08 -12.32 19.03
C GLU A 85 0.47 -11.49 17.90
N VAL A 86 -0.30 -12.14 17.02
CA VAL A 86 -0.98 -11.49 15.89
C VAL A 86 -2.48 -11.48 16.18
N THR A 87 -3.05 -10.28 16.27
CA THR A 87 -4.49 -10.11 16.55
C THR A 87 -5.16 -9.34 15.43
N LYS A 88 -6.27 -9.88 14.90
CA LYS A 88 -7.14 -9.14 13.98
C LYS A 88 -8.07 -8.23 14.78
N THR A 89 -7.77 -6.94 14.83
CA THR A 89 -8.51 -5.95 15.63
C THR A 89 -9.70 -5.37 14.87
N VAL A 90 -9.63 -5.32 13.55
CA VAL A 90 -10.75 -4.98 12.67
C VAL A 90 -10.93 -6.10 11.65
N ASP A 91 -12.08 -6.76 11.68
CA ASP A 91 -12.45 -7.85 10.76
C ASP A 91 -13.64 -7.46 9.89
N ASN A 92 -13.35 -7.00 8.67
CA ASN A 92 -14.36 -6.67 7.67
C ASN A 92 -14.52 -7.77 6.60
N GLY A 93 -13.82 -8.89 6.75
CA GLY A 93 -13.88 -10.03 5.83
C GLY A 93 -12.55 -10.76 5.63
N PRO A 94 -12.53 -11.76 4.74
CA PRO A 94 -11.32 -12.53 4.42
C PRO A 94 -10.20 -11.62 3.90
N THR A 95 -8.95 -11.96 4.22
CA THR A 95 -7.75 -11.24 3.75
C THR A 95 -7.65 -11.19 2.22
N ALA A 96 -8.09 -12.25 1.55
CA ALA A 96 -8.13 -12.30 0.09
C ALA A 96 -9.05 -11.25 -0.57
N ASP A 97 -9.88 -10.53 0.20
CA ASP A 97 -10.85 -9.57 -0.30
C ASP A 97 -10.71 -8.18 0.33
N ARG A 98 -9.77 -7.99 1.25
CA ARG A 98 -9.61 -6.78 2.05
C ARG A 98 -8.19 -6.29 1.96
N LEU A 99 -8.02 -4.99 2.13
CA LEU A 99 -6.71 -4.41 2.33
C LEU A 99 -6.31 -4.66 3.79
N ASP A 100 -5.26 -5.44 4.00
CA ASP A 100 -4.80 -5.83 5.33
C ASP A 100 -3.71 -4.85 5.82
N VAL A 101 -4.06 -4.01 6.80
CA VAL A 101 -3.13 -3.09 7.46
C VAL A 101 -2.53 -3.78 8.68
N VAL A 102 -1.21 -3.85 8.76
CA VAL A 102 -0.48 -4.37 9.92
C VAL A 102 0.09 -3.22 10.74
N VAL A 103 -0.33 -3.14 12.00
CA VAL A 103 0.15 -2.17 12.99
C VAL A 103 1.09 -2.87 13.96
N ILE A 104 2.30 -2.34 14.13
CA ILE A 104 3.31 -2.92 15.03
C ILE A 104 3.72 -1.86 16.05
N GLY A 105 3.72 -2.22 17.33
CA GLY A 105 4.15 -1.32 18.40
C GLY A 105 5.65 -1.39 18.62
N ASP A 106 6.33 -0.27 18.83
CA ASP A 106 7.70 -0.26 19.34
C ASP A 106 7.82 0.57 20.61
N GLY A 107 8.71 0.14 21.51
CA GLY A 107 8.89 0.77 22.82
C GLY A 107 7.79 0.45 23.84
N TYR A 108 7.03 -0.63 23.63
CA TYR A 108 6.06 -1.16 24.60
C TYR A 108 6.62 -2.41 25.25
N THR A 109 6.74 -2.42 26.57
CA THR A 109 7.08 -3.63 27.32
C THR A 109 5.91 -4.61 27.33
N ALA A 110 6.14 -5.86 27.75
CA ALA A 110 5.08 -6.85 27.87
C ALA A 110 3.91 -6.39 28.76
N ALA A 111 4.18 -5.57 29.78
CA ALA A 111 3.17 -4.99 30.66
C ALA A 111 2.35 -3.85 30.00
N GLU A 112 2.83 -3.30 28.88
CA GLU A 112 2.24 -2.17 28.16
C GLU A 112 1.54 -2.59 26.86
N LEU A 113 1.45 -3.89 26.54
CA LEU A 113 0.78 -4.35 25.32
C LEU A 113 -0.71 -3.95 25.26
N GLY A 114 -1.39 -3.89 26.41
CA GLY A 114 -2.75 -3.33 26.48
C GLY A 114 -2.80 -1.86 26.04
N LYS A 115 -1.79 -1.06 26.40
CA LYS A 115 -1.65 0.33 25.93
C LYS A 115 -1.39 0.37 24.42
N PHE A 116 -0.50 -0.49 23.91
CA PHE A 116 -0.26 -0.58 22.46
C PHE A 116 -1.54 -0.85 21.68
N HIS A 117 -2.36 -1.83 22.12
CA HIS A 117 -3.61 -2.13 21.44
C HIS A 117 -4.60 -0.97 21.48
N ASP A 118 -4.63 -0.20 22.57
CA ASP A 118 -5.46 1.01 22.68
C ASP A 118 -4.98 2.10 21.72
N ASP A 119 -3.67 2.35 21.69
CA ASP A 119 -3.04 3.32 20.79
C ASP A 119 -3.24 2.94 19.31
N ALA A 120 -3.14 1.66 18.98
CA ALA A 120 -3.39 1.15 17.62
C ALA A 120 -4.84 1.41 17.19
N ARG A 121 -5.83 1.14 18.06
CA ARG A 121 -7.25 1.42 17.78
C ARG A 121 -7.50 2.92 17.64
N GLN A 122 -6.93 3.74 18.50
CA GLN A 122 -7.07 5.20 18.43
C GLN A 122 -6.46 5.73 17.14
N LYS A 123 -5.23 5.32 16.79
CA LYS A 123 -4.55 5.80 15.59
C LYS A 123 -5.29 5.39 14.32
N TRP A 124 -5.80 4.17 14.26
CA TRP A 124 -6.64 3.73 13.15
C TRP A 124 -7.94 4.52 13.05
N ALA A 125 -8.55 4.90 14.17
CA ALA A 125 -9.72 5.78 14.17
C ALA A 125 -9.39 7.19 13.63
N GLU A 126 -8.21 7.73 13.92
CA GLU A 126 -7.73 9.00 13.34
C GLU A 126 -7.54 8.90 11.82
N VAL A 127 -6.92 7.82 11.32
CA VAL A 127 -6.73 7.58 9.88
C VAL A 127 -8.09 7.44 9.17
N THR A 128 -8.99 6.61 9.72
CA THR A 128 -10.31 6.36 9.13
C THR A 128 -11.31 7.49 9.33
N ALA A 129 -10.93 8.59 9.97
CA ALA A 129 -11.70 9.83 9.99
C ALA A 129 -11.44 10.72 8.75
N VAL A 130 -10.42 10.42 7.95
CA VAL A 130 -10.07 11.19 6.75
C VAL A 130 -10.68 10.56 5.51
N GLU A 131 -11.24 11.36 4.59
CA GLU A 131 -11.70 10.84 3.30
C GLU A 131 -10.51 10.59 2.34
N PRO A 132 -10.49 9.52 1.53
CA PRO A 132 -11.57 8.56 1.33
C PRO A 132 -11.60 7.36 2.31
N TYR A 133 -10.69 7.26 3.28
CA TYR A 133 -10.72 6.16 4.26
C TYR A 133 -12.06 6.07 4.99
N ALA A 134 -12.64 7.20 5.39
CA ALA A 134 -13.92 7.25 6.08
C ALA A 134 -15.07 6.60 5.28
N THR A 135 -15.14 6.83 3.97
CA THR A 135 -16.14 6.20 3.10
C THR A 135 -15.89 4.71 2.88
N TYR A 136 -14.62 4.30 2.78
CA TYR A 136 -14.21 2.97 2.37
C TYR A 136 -13.67 2.08 3.50
N ARG A 137 -13.86 2.46 4.77
CA ARG A 137 -13.26 1.78 5.93
C ARG A 137 -13.56 0.27 6.01
N ASP A 138 -14.68 -0.18 5.46
CA ASP A 138 -15.07 -1.60 5.44
C ASP A 138 -14.32 -2.40 4.35
N LEU A 139 -13.44 -1.77 3.55
CA LEU A 139 -12.46 -2.44 2.69
C LEU A 139 -11.22 -2.92 3.45
N PHE A 140 -11.03 -2.48 4.69
CA PHE A 140 -9.79 -2.71 5.43
C PHE A 140 -9.99 -3.76 6.52
N ASN A 141 -9.02 -4.64 6.67
CA ASN A 141 -8.78 -5.31 7.94
C ASN A 141 -7.63 -4.61 8.64
N VAL A 142 -7.61 -4.69 9.97
CA VAL A 142 -6.49 -4.19 10.78
C VAL A 142 -6.00 -5.30 11.68
N TRP A 143 -4.69 -5.49 11.67
CA TRP A 143 -3.97 -6.46 12.46
C TRP A 143 -3.00 -5.73 13.37
N THR A 144 -2.88 -6.18 14.61
CA THR A 144 -1.78 -5.78 15.48
C THR A 144 -0.79 -6.94 15.58
N VAL A 145 0.49 -6.62 15.58
CA VAL A 145 1.57 -7.56 15.93
C VAL A 145 2.29 -7.03 17.15
N ASP A 146 2.30 -7.81 18.22
CA ASP A 146 2.94 -7.44 19.47
C ASP A 146 4.45 -7.62 19.32
N ALA A 147 5.20 -6.51 19.36
CA ALA A 147 6.66 -6.53 19.36
C ALA A 147 7.14 -6.04 20.73
N VAL A 148 7.54 -6.99 21.57
CA VAL A 148 7.84 -6.73 22.98
C VAL A 148 9.20 -6.07 23.11
N SER A 149 9.22 -4.81 23.56
CA SER A 149 10.44 -4.07 23.90
C SER A 149 10.91 -4.38 25.32
N ARG A 150 12.23 -4.26 25.55
CA ARG A 150 12.80 -4.38 26.90
C ARG A 150 12.64 -3.10 27.71
N GLU A 151 12.62 -1.96 27.03
CA GLU A 151 12.40 -0.66 27.65
C GLU A 151 11.14 0.01 27.10
N SER A 152 10.47 0.75 27.99
CA SER A 152 9.38 1.65 27.62
C SER A 152 9.93 2.93 27.00
N GLY A 153 9.30 3.42 25.94
CA GLY A 153 9.77 4.56 25.17
C GLY A 153 10.68 4.17 24.01
N VAL A 154 11.18 5.17 23.28
CA VAL A 154 12.07 4.99 22.12
C VAL A 154 13.32 5.86 22.24
N SER A 155 14.36 5.52 21.48
CA SER A 155 15.60 6.29 21.48
C SER A 155 15.36 7.72 20.95
N GLY A 156 16.08 8.70 21.49
CA GLY A 156 15.96 10.11 21.08
C GLY A 156 14.84 10.92 21.76
N ASP A 157 14.15 10.34 22.75
CA ASP A 157 13.08 10.97 23.55
C ASP A 157 13.36 10.79 25.07
N PRO A 158 13.58 11.86 25.85
CA PRO A 158 13.34 13.28 25.51
C PRO A 158 14.39 13.96 24.63
N ASP A 159 15.63 13.46 24.63
CA ASP A 159 16.76 14.10 23.93
C ASP A 159 17.54 13.14 23.04
N ALA A 160 18.37 13.69 22.13
CA ALA A 160 19.14 12.92 21.16
C ALA A 160 20.15 11.94 21.77
N ALA A 161 20.52 12.10 23.05
CA ALA A 161 21.45 11.20 23.74
C ALA A 161 20.74 9.98 24.35
N THR A 162 19.42 10.04 24.49
CA THR A 162 18.62 8.96 25.08
C THR A 162 18.65 7.73 24.17
N THR A 163 19.04 6.59 24.74
CA THR A 163 19.06 5.29 24.06
C THR A 163 18.10 4.34 24.79
N ARG A 164 17.34 3.55 24.02
CA ARG A 164 16.39 2.55 24.50
C ARG A 164 16.58 1.24 23.74
N ASP A 165 16.54 0.13 24.46
CA ASP A 165 16.55 -1.22 23.89
C ASP A 165 15.12 -1.65 23.52
N THR A 166 14.74 -1.42 22.26
CA THR A 166 13.38 -1.65 21.75
C THR A 166 13.33 -2.75 20.67
N ALA A 167 12.13 -3.28 20.46
CA ALA A 167 11.89 -4.43 19.59
C ALA A 167 12.20 -4.12 18.11
N LEU A 168 11.86 -2.92 17.64
CA LEU A 168 12.04 -2.47 16.24
C LEU A 168 13.15 -1.44 16.08
N GLY A 169 13.76 -1.00 17.19
CA GLY A 169 14.82 -0.01 17.20
C GLY A 169 14.37 1.34 16.65
N SER A 170 13.14 1.79 16.96
CA SER A 170 12.66 3.12 16.62
C SER A 170 13.52 4.21 17.28
N TYR A 171 13.86 5.25 16.54
CA TYR A 171 14.63 6.38 17.07
C TYR A 171 14.33 7.71 16.39
N PHE A 172 14.23 8.77 17.20
CA PHE A 172 14.21 10.16 16.73
C PHE A 172 15.62 10.65 16.35
N TRP A 173 15.72 11.87 15.81
CA TRP A 173 16.99 12.47 15.38
C TRP A 173 17.70 11.64 14.30
N CYS A 174 16.91 10.97 13.48
CA CYS A 174 17.43 10.26 12.32
C CYS A 174 18.03 11.29 11.34
N ASP A 175 19.27 11.00 10.94
CA ASP A 175 20.13 11.94 10.21
C ASP A 175 20.21 13.38 10.80
N GLY A 176 20.09 13.50 12.13
CA GLY A 176 20.15 14.79 12.83
C GLY A 176 18.84 15.60 12.80
N VAL A 177 17.78 15.10 12.16
CA VAL A 177 16.47 15.73 12.13
C VAL A 177 15.61 15.24 13.29
N GLU A 178 15.32 16.10 14.27
CA GLU A 178 14.63 15.73 15.51
C GLU A 178 13.38 14.88 15.32
N ARG A 179 12.46 15.33 14.46
CA ARG A 179 11.16 14.70 14.20
C ARG A 179 11.21 13.49 13.27
N LEU A 180 12.36 13.19 12.68
CA LEU A 180 12.50 12.02 11.81
C LEU A 180 12.63 10.78 12.68
N LEU A 181 11.57 9.97 12.68
CA LEU A 181 11.41 8.77 13.49
C LEU A 181 11.66 7.54 12.63
N CYS A 182 12.92 7.09 12.58
CA CYS A 182 13.34 5.94 11.78
C CYS A 182 13.21 4.63 12.56
N VAL A 183 13.17 3.52 11.83
CA VAL A 183 13.11 2.13 12.34
C VAL A 183 14.23 1.28 11.73
N ASP A 184 14.44 0.09 12.30
CA ASP A 184 15.20 -1.01 11.68
C ASP A 184 14.26 -1.85 10.80
N GLN A 185 14.33 -1.67 9.48
CA GLN A 185 13.44 -2.32 8.52
C GLN A 185 13.53 -3.85 8.54
N PRO A 186 14.72 -4.50 8.60
CA PRO A 186 14.83 -5.94 8.83
C PRO A 186 14.10 -6.45 10.08
N LYS A 187 14.11 -5.70 11.19
CA LYS A 187 13.34 -6.08 12.39
C LYS A 187 11.84 -5.95 12.13
N VAL A 188 11.40 -4.87 11.49
CA VAL A 188 9.99 -4.69 11.08
C VAL A 188 9.54 -5.87 10.21
N ASP A 189 10.30 -6.21 9.17
CA ASP A 189 10.03 -7.35 8.28
C ASP A 189 9.85 -8.67 9.05
N ALA A 190 10.67 -8.91 10.08
CA ALA A 190 10.57 -10.12 10.90
C ALA A 190 9.23 -10.24 11.66
N TYR A 191 8.63 -9.10 12.06
CA TYR A 191 7.30 -9.08 12.67
C TYR A 191 6.19 -9.11 11.63
N VAL A 192 6.33 -8.39 10.51
CA VAL A 192 5.36 -8.44 9.40
C VAL A 192 5.21 -9.85 8.85
N ALA A 193 6.29 -10.64 8.79
CA ALA A 193 6.25 -12.04 8.36
C ALA A 193 5.32 -12.92 9.20
N LYS A 194 4.97 -12.52 10.43
CA LYS A 194 3.98 -13.21 11.29
C LYS A 194 2.53 -12.94 10.80
N ALA A 195 2.30 -11.86 10.05
CA ALA A 195 1.04 -11.46 9.45
C ALA A 195 1.16 -11.35 7.91
N PRO A 196 1.28 -12.48 7.18
CA PRO A 196 1.73 -12.51 5.78
C PRO A 196 0.75 -11.93 4.75
N ALA A 197 -0.44 -11.49 5.17
CA ALA A 197 -1.39 -10.83 4.30
C ALA A 197 -1.15 -9.32 4.19
N ALA A 198 -0.16 -8.76 4.89
CA ALA A 198 0.07 -7.32 4.96
C ALA A 198 0.18 -6.65 3.58
N ASP A 199 -0.68 -5.67 3.32
CA ASP A 199 -0.58 -4.77 2.18
C ASP A 199 0.09 -3.44 2.56
N LEU A 200 -0.03 -3.03 3.83
CA LEU A 200 0.49 -1.78 4.36
C LEU A 200 0.95 -1.98 5.81
N VAL A 201 2.07 -1.34 6.18
CA VAL A 201 2.62 -1.42 7.54
C VAL A 201 2.60 -0.04 8.22
N ILE A 202 2.15 -0.01 9.48
CA ILE A 202 2.23 1.17 10.35
C ILE A 202 3.01 0.78 11.61
N VAL A 203 4.09 1.50 11.91
CA VAL A 203 4.84 1.35 13.16
C VAL A 203 4.45 2.47 14.12
N LEU A 204 3.95 2.10 15.29
CA LEU A 204 3.59 3.03 16.36
C LEU A 204 4.64 3.00 17.45
N SER A 205 5.37 4.09 17.61
CA SER A 205 6.35 4.25 18.69
C SER A 205 5.67 4.74 19.97
N ASN A 206 5.98 4.13 21.11
CA ASN A 206 5.48 4.53 22.43
C ASN A 206 6.10 5.87 22.87
N SER A 207 5.62 6.97 22.30
CA SER A 207 6.08 8.32 22.58
C SER A 207 4.96 9.33 22.36
N THR A 208 5.02 10.45 23.10
CA THR A 208 4.18 11.63 22.89
C THR A 208 4.89 12.71 22.04
N LYS A 209 6.20 12.58 21.83
CA LYS A 209 7.00 13.50 21.01
C LYS A 209 6.56 13.40 19.56
N TYR A 210 6.38 14.53 18.90
CA TYR A 210 6.00 14.52 17.48
C TYR A 210 7.11 13.95 16.60
N GLY A 211 6.72 13.06 15.70
CA GLY A 211 7.56 12.58 14.61
C GLY A 211 6.94 11.42 13.86
N GLY A 212 7.63 11.05 12.79
CA GLY A 212 7.26 10.00 11.84
C GLY A 212 8.28 9.90 10.71
N ALA A 213 7.99 9.04 9.74
CA ALA A 213 8.75 8.84 8.51
C ALA A 213 7.92 7.99 7.53
N GLY A 214 8.13 8.23 6.23
CA GLY A 214 7.63 7.40 5.15
C GLY A 214 8.72 6.52 4.56
N TYR A 215 8.52 5.21 4.57
CA TYR A 215 9.32 4.25 3.79
C TYR A 215 8.44 3.79 2.63
N ASN A 216 8.50 4.53 1.53
CA ASN A 216 7.53 4.44 0.44
C ASN A 216 7.91 3.39 -0.63
N GLU A 217 8.96 2.61 -0.38
CA GLU A 217 9.38 1.49 -1.23
C GLU A 217 8.64 0.20 -0.83
N PRO A 218 8.05 -0.54 -1.79
CA PRO A 218 7.47 -1.84 -1.50
C PRO A 218 8.50 -2.84 -0.96
N SER A 219 8.08 -3.68 -0.02
CA SER A 219 8.95 -4.74 0.50
C SER A 219 9.36 -5.69 -0.61
N PRO A 220 10.67 -5.89 -0.86
CA PRO A 220 11.14 -6.80 -1.91
C PRO A 220 10.88 -8.28 -1.58
N THR A 221 10.50 -8.59 -0.33
CA THR A 221 10.33 -9.97 0.15
C THR A 221 8.92 -10.28 0.65
N LEU A 222 8.23 -9.31 1.24
CA LEU A 222 6.90 -9.51 1.85
C LEU A 222 5.77 -8.89 1.05
N GLY A 223 6.06 -8.02 0.07
CA GLY A 223 5.07 -7.50 -0.88
C GLY A 223 4.16 -6.38 -0.37
N TYR A 224 4.29 -5.94 0.90
CA TYR A 224 3.59 -4.75 1.39
C TYR A 224 4.11 -3.48 0.70
N GLU A 225 3.28 -2.44 0.60
CA GLU A 225 3.52 -1.27 -0.25
C GLU A 225 4.43 -0.19 0.37
N GLY A 226 4.55 -0.17 1.70
CA GLY A 226 5.43 0.74 2.44
C GLY A 226 5.26 0.64 3.96
N ILE A 227 6.11 1.36 4.70
CA ILE A 227 6.04 1.52 6.16
C ILE A 227 5.80 2.99 6.48
N SER A 228 4.78 3.28 7.27
CA SER A 228 4.63 4.58 7.93
C SER A 228 4.99 4.48 9.41
N THR A 229 5.84 5.37 9.90
CA THR A 229 6.14 5.47 11.34
C THR A 229 5.40 6.66 11.94
N ALA A 230 4.91 6.50 13.17
CA ALA A 230 4.25 7.56 13.90
C ALA A 230 4.43 7.39 15.40
N SER A 231 4.51 8.52 16.13
CA SER A 231 4.36 8.52 17.58
C SER A 231 2.92 8.24 17.96
N ALA A 232 2.70 7.21 18.77
CA ALA A 232 1.38 6.76 19.19
C ALA A 232 0.60 7.85 19.95
N GLY A 233 1.27 8.51 20.90
CA GLY A 233 0.67 9.51 21.79
C GLY A 233 0.58 10.92 21.19
N ASN A 234 0.88 11.10 19.90
CA ASN A 234 0.81 12.41 19.23
C ASN A 234 -0.24 12.40 18.11
N ALA A 235 -1.26 13.26 18.21
CA ALA A 235 -2.33 13.36 17.22
C ALA A 235 -1.84 13.89 15.86
N LYS A 236 -0.82 14.75 15.82
CA LYS A 236 -0.25 15.27 14.57
C LYS A 236 0.53 14.19 13.82
N SER A 237 1.17 13.26 14.52
CA SER A 237 1.75 12.06 13.89
C SER A 237 0.70 11.17 13.21
N GLY A 238 -0.59 11.24 13.60
CA GLY A 238 -1.66 10.58 12.85
C GLY A 238 -1.88 11.17 11.45
N GLN A 239 -1.70 12.48 11.29
CA GLN A 239 -1.76 13.12 9.97
C GLN A 239 -0.56 12.75 9.09
N VAL A 240 0.62 12.59 9.70
CA VAL A 240 1.80 12.03 9.03
C VAL A 240 1.45 10.64 8.48
N ALA A 241 0.86 9.75 9.30
CA ALA A 241 0.47 8.43 8.82
C ALA A 241 -0.48 8.49 7.60
N VAL A 242 -1.48 9.35 7.61
CA VAL A 242 -2.37 9.52 6.43
C VAL A 242 -1.60 10.01 5.21
N HIS A 243 -0.66 10.95 5.37
CA HIS A 243 0.21 11.42 4.30
C HIS A 243 1.06 10.28 3.70
N GLU A 244 1.77 9.51 4.54
CA GLU A 244 2.65 8.41 4.07
C GLU A 244 1.88 7.32 3.34
N THR A 245 0.67 7.02 3.81
CA THR A 245 -0.19 6.07 3.08
C THR A 245 -0.66 6.59 1.72
N GLY A 246 -0.62 7.91 1.49
CA GLY A 246 -0.82 8.56 0.19
C GLY A 246 0.20 8.08 -0.85
N HIS A 247 1.48 7.99 -0.45
CA HIS A 247 2.53 7.41 -1.29
C HIS A 247 2.33 5.91 -1.45
N SER A 248 2.17 5.18 -0.34
CA SER A 248 2.12 3.71 -0.35
C SER A 248 0.91 3.16 -1.13
N LEU A 249 -0.30 3.67 -0.85
CA LEU A 249 -1.54 3.19 -1.48
C LEU A 249 -1.90 4.00 -2.72
N GLY A 250 -1.82 5.33 -2.66
CA GLY A 250 -2.22 6.22 -3.75
C GLY A 250 -1.18 6.35 -4.86
N LYS A 251 0.09 5.97 -4.61
CA LYS A 251 1.22 6.24 -5.51
C LYS A 251 1.30 7.74 -5.86
N LEU A 252 1.02 8.58 -4.87
CA LEU A 252 1.08 10.03 -4.98
C LEU A 252 2.53 10.50 -4.79
N ALA A 253 2.87 11.61 -5.42
CA ALA A 253 4.07 12.36 -5.13
C ALA A 253 3.79 13.41 -4.06
N ASP A 254 4.85 13.96 -3.48
CA ASP A 254 4.75 15.17 -2.69
C ASP A 254 4.40 16.39 -3.53
N GLU A 255 3.64 17.29 -2.92
CA GLU A 255 3.18 18.53 -3.54
C GLU A 255 3.86 19.78 -2.94
N TYR A 256 4.74 19.61 -1.97
CA TYR A 256 5.55 20.68 -1.38
C TYR A 256 6.81 20.99 -2.20
N PHE A 257 7.40 22.17 -1.99
CA PHE A 257 8.57 22.65 -2.74
C PHE A 257 9.40 23.63 -1.89
N TYR A 258 10.72 23.66 -2.09
CA TYR A 258 11.63 24.38 -1.19
C TYR A 258 12.44 25.48 -1.89
N PRO A 259 11.97 26.73 -1.87
CA PRO A 259 12.74 27.87 -2.36
C PRO A 259 14.11 27.96 -1.68
N GLY A 260 15.16 28.11 -2.48
CA GLY A 260 16.54 28.26 -1.99
C GLY A 260 17.26 26.95 -1.67
N THR A 261 16.66 25.79 -1.95
CA THR A 261 17.35 24.49 -1.85
C THR A 261 18.09 24.19 -3.15
N PRO A 262 19.44 24.06 -3.13
CA PRO A 262 20.21 23.78 -4.34
C PRO A 262 19.78 22.48 -5.03
N GLY A 263 19.53 22.56 -6.33
CA GLY A 263 19.10 21.42 -7.15
C GLY A 263 17.59 21.23 -7.26
N TYR A 264 16.79 22.04 -6.54
CA TYR A 264 15.33 22.02 -6.58
C TYR A 264 14.73 23.32 -7.11
N GLU A 265 15.52 24.15 -7.78
CA GLU A 265 15.05 25.40 -8.37
C GLU A 265 14.04 25.16 -9.51
N GLU A 266 14.37 24.26 -10.44
CA GLU A 266 13.54 23.97 -11.61
C GLU A 266 13.63 22.49 -11.99
N TYR A 267 12.46 21.86 -12.18
CA TYR A 267 12.39 20.53 -12.76
C TYR A 267 12.43 20.60 -14.30
N THR A 268 13.43 19.95 -14.89
CA THR A 268 13.61 19.87 -16.36
C THR A 268 13.48 18.45 -16.90
N GLY A 269 13.01 17.52 -16.07
CA GLY A 269 12.86 16.12 -16.40
C GLY A 269 11.62 15.80 -17.24
N PRO A 270 11.40 14.51 -17.55
CA PRO A 270 10.22 14.05 -18.29
C PRO A 270 8.94 14.16 -17.44
N GLU A 271 7.80 13.91 -18.07
CA GLU A 271 6.52 13.77 -17.36
C GLU A 271 6.63 12.72 -16.23
N THR A 272 6.06 13.05 -15.08
CA THR A 272 6.10 12.23 -13.85
C THR A 272 5.12 11.05 -13.95
N ALA A 273 5.33 9.99 -13.18
CA ALA A 273 4.43 8.83 -13.19
C ALA A 273 3.21 9.05 -12.30
N GLU A 274 3.40 9.79 -11.21
CA GLU A 274 2.45 10.07 -10.16
C GLU A 274 1.27 10.89 -10.69
N SER A 275 0.08 10.67 -10.11
CA SER A 275 -1.15 11.24 -10.63
C SER A 275 -1.37 12.70 -10.23
N ASN A 276 -0.65 13.19 -9.23
CA ASN A 276 -0.81 14.53 -8.65
C ASN A 276 0.36 15.49 -8.93
N THR A 277 1.33 15.12 -9.75
CA THR A 277 2.36 16.04 -10.27
C THR A 277 2.41 15.98 -11.79
N SER A 278 2.84 17.06 -12.44
CA SER A 278 2.91 17.10 -13.90
C SER A 278 3.80 18.21 -14.42
N VAL A 279 4.48 18.01 -15.56
CA VAL A 279 5.19 19.08 -16.29
C VAL A 279 4.26 19.93 -17.16
N LEU A 280 3.04 19.47 -17.39
CA LEU A 280 2.05 20.12 -18.25
C LEU A 280 1.28 21.22 -17.51
N THR A 281 1.05 22.34 -18.20
CA THR A 281 0.06 23.35 -17.78
C THR A 281 -1.37 22.83 -17.95
N ALA A 282 -2.34 23.50 -17.32
CA ALA A 282 -3.75 23.11 -17.39
C ALA A 282 -4.27 23.01 -18.84
N ASP A 283 -3.95 23.96 -19.72
CA ASP A 283 -4.39 23.93 -21.12
C ASP A 283 -3.78 22.74 -21.88
N ARG A 284 -2.49 22.45 -21.64
CA ARG A 284 -1.81 21.31 -22.25
C ARG A 284 -2.38 19.97 -21.77
N MET A 285 -2.76 19.87 -20.49
CA MET A 285 -3.49 18.70 -19.97
C MET A 285 -4.86 18.54 -20.63
N ARG A 286 -5.62 19.63 -20.83
CA ARG A 286 -6.92 19.58 -21.52
C ARG A 286 -6.77 19.09 -22.95
N ASP A 287 -5.81 19.65 -23.68
CA ASP A 287 -5.55 19.30 -25.08
C ASP A 287 -5.10 17.85 -25.23
N ALA A 288 -4.16 17.41 -24.39
CA ALA A 288 -3.62 16.05 -24.41
C ALA A 288 -4.54 15.01 -23.76
N ARG A 289 -5.55 15.46 -22.99
CA ARG A 289 -6.42 14.62 -22.14
C ARG A 289 -5.61 13.70 -21.22
N SER A 290 -4.63 14.26 -20.53
CA SER A 290 -3.70 13.55 -19.65
C SER A 290 -3.82 14.04 -18.19
N LYS A 291 -3.24 13.27 -17.25
CA LYS A 291 -3.20 13.59 -15.83
C LYS A 291 -4.61 13.87 -15.27
N TRP A 292 -4.80 14.96 -14.53
CA TRP A 292 -6.07 15.33 -13.92
C TRP A 292 -6.95 16.24 -14.80
N TYR A 293 -6.81 16.20 -16.13
CA TYR A 293 -7.59 17.08 -17.02
C TYR A 293 -9.11 17.02 -16.78
N ARG A 294 -9.64 15.87 -16.33
CA ARG A 294 -11.07 15.66 -16.02
C ARG A 294 -11.54 16.42 -14.79
N TRP A 295 -10.61 16.88 -13.96
CA TRP A 295 -10.87 17.58 -12.72
C TRP A 295 -10.66 19.10 -12.85
N LEU A 296 -9.98 19.57 -13.90
CA LEU A 296 -9.65 20.99 -14.05
C LEU A 296 -10.87 21.91 -14.02
N GLY A 297 -10.93 22.79 -13.03
CA GLY A 297 -12.00 23.75 -12.75
C GLY A 297 -12.96 23.32 -11.64
N GLU A 298 -12.83 22.09 -11.12
CA GLU A 298 -13.70 21.58 -10.07
C GLU A 298 -13.26 22.07 -8.68
N PRO A 299 -14.21 22.41 -7.78
CA PRO A 299 -13.89 22.63 -6.37
C PRO A 299 -13.44 21.31 -5.73
N SER A 300 -12.39 21.37 -4.92
CA SER A 300 -11.71 20.22 -4.32
C SER A 300 -11.93 20.17 -2.79
N PRO A 301 -11.99 18.97 -2.16
CA PRO A 301 -12.23 18.81 -0.72
C PRO A 301 -11.21 19.52 0.18
N ASP A 302 -9.99 19.74 -0.31
CA ASP A 302 -8.92 20.49 0.36
C ASP A 302 -9.19 22.01 0.51
N GLY A 303 -10.28 22.49 -0.12
CA GLY A 303 -10.73 23.86 -0.14
C GLY A 303 -10.26 24.67 -1.36
N GLY A 304 -9.52 24.04 -2.28
CA GLY A 304 -9.04 24.67 -3.51
C GLY A 304 -9.95 24.44 -4.73
N THR A 305 -9.54 24.97 -5.88
CA THR A 305 -10.08 24.61 -7.19
C THR A 305 -8.99 23.87 -7.95
N VAL A 306 -9.33 22.77 -8.62
CA VAL A 306 -8.34 22.01 -9.38
C VAL A 306 -7.88 22.82 -10.59
N GLY A 307 -6.57 23.06 -10.66
CA GLY A 307 -5.87 23.78 -11.72
C GLY A 307 -4.53 23.11 -12.00
N ALA A 308 -3.54 23.90 -12.43
CA ALA A 308 -2.15 23.47 -12.50
C ALA A 308 -1.35 24.57 -11.80
N TYR A 309 -1.04 24.35 -10.53
CA TYR A 309 -0.34 25.31 -9.67
C TYR A 309 1.15 25.00 -9.72
N GLU A 310 1.97 25.95 -10.18
CA GLU A 310 3.40 25.74 -10.28
C GLU A 310 4.03 25.52 -8.89
N GLY A 311 4.98 24.61 -8.82
CA GLY A 311 5.63 24.12 -7.61
C GLY A 311 5.05 22.78 -7.13
N GLY A 312 5.91 21.82 -6.84
CA GLY A 312 5.56 20.48 -6.36
C GLY A 312 6.66 19.47 -6.65
N GLY A 313 6.60 18.30 -6.02
CA GLY A 313 7.67 17.29 -6.11
C GLY A 313 9.04 17.86 -5.72
N TYR A 314 9.06 18.70 -4.68
CA TYR A 314 10.22 19.46 -4.17
C TYR A 314 10.68 20.66 -5.02
N PHE A 315 10.33 20.71 -6.31
CA PHE A 315 10.80 21.76 -7.23
C PHE A 315 9.94 23.02 -7.19
N VAL A 316 10.59 24.18 -7.26
CA VAL A 316 9.90 25.50 -7.24
C VAL A 316 9.19 25.76 -8.57
N THR A 317 9.82 25.45 -9.71
CA THR A 317 9.25 25.61 -11.06
C THR A 317 9.36 24.35 -11.90
N GLY A 318 8.65 24.31 -13.03
CA GLY A 318 8.73 23.20 -14.00
C GLY A 318 7.86 21.98 -13.67
N LEU A 319 7.35 21.86 -12.44
CA LEU A 319 6.30 20.93 -12.05
C LEU A 319 5.07 21.68 -11.53
N TYR A 320 3.91 21.08 -11.76
CA TYR A 320 2.61 21.57 -11.34
C TYR A 320 1.94 20.54 -10.42
N ARG A 321 1.21 21.03 -9.42
CA ARG A 321 0.30 20.28 -8.55
C ARG A 321 -1.16 20.67 -8.82
N PRO A 322 -2.16 19.89 -8.37
CA PRO A 322 -3.54 20.05 -8.81
C PRO A 322 -4.27 21.17 -8.08
N THR A 323 -3.95 21.44 -6.82
CA THR A 323 -4.57 22.49 -5.99
C THR A 323 -3.50 23.29 -5.27
N ASP A 324 -3.86 24.43 -4.68
CA ASP A 324 -2.87 25.17 -3.90
C ASP A 324 -2.40 24.32 -2.69
N ALA A 325 -3.28 23.64 -1.98
CA ALA A 325 -2.90 22.78 -0.86
C ALA A 325 -3.70 21.47 -0.88
N SER A 326 -3.09 20.39 -0.42
CA SER A 326 -3.70 19.10 -0.13
C SER A 326 -2.92 18.43 1.02
N ILE A 327 -3.32 17.26 1.50
CA ILE A 327 -2.52 16.52 2.50
C ILE A 327 -1.11 16.18 2.00
N MET A 328 -0.92 16.01 0.68
CA MET A 328 0.39 15.78 0.07
C MET A 328 1.28 17.05 0.07
N ARG A 329 0.72 18.19 0.50
CA ARG A 329 1.45 19.44 0.70
C ARG A 329 1.44 19.92 2.14
N VAL A 330 0.33 19.82 2.87
CA VAL A 330 0.11 20.43 4.19
C VAL A 330 -0.68 19.46 5.08
N LEU A 331 -0.13 19.09 6.23
CA LEU A 331 -0.83 18.19 7.18
C LEU A 331 -2.16 18.78 7.66
N GLY A 332 -3.16 17.92 7.85
CA GLY A 332 -4.51 18.33 8.28
C GLY A 332 -5.41 18.82 7.15
N LYS A 333 -4.92 18.91 5.91
CA LYS A 333 -5.77 19.09 4.74
C LYS A 333 -6.32 17.74 4.26
N PRO A 334 -7.50 17.71 3.63
CA PRO A 334 -7.93 16.57 2.81
C PRO A 334 -7.01 16.34 1.60
N PHE A 335 -7.12 15.16 0.98
CA PHE A 335 -6.57 14.93 -0.36
C PHE A 335 -7.26 15.84 -1.39
N SER A 336 -6.51 16.23 -2.43
CA SER A 336 -7.08 16.86 -3.63
C SER A 336 -7.93 15.87 -4.41
N LEU A 337 -8.83 16.31 -5.30
CA LEU A 337 -9.66 15.38 -6.09
C LEU A 337 -8.86 14.31 -6.87
N PRO A 338 -7.75 14.64 -7.55
CA PRO A 338 -6.89 13.62 -8.15
C PRO A 338 -6.28 12.67 -7.11
N GLY A 339 -5.92 13.18 -5.94
CA GLY A 339 -5.48 12.38 -4.81
C GLY A 339 -6.55 11.41 -4.32
N VAL A 340 -7.80 11.88 -4.14
CA VAL A 340 -8.94 11.02 -3.75
C VAL A 340 -9.17 9.91 -4.78
N GLU A 341 -9.15 10.23 -6.07
CA GLU A 341 -9.28 9.24 -7.15
C GLU A 341 -8.17 8.18 -7.08
N ALA A 342 -6.93 8.60 -6.88
CA ALA A 342 -5.77 7.71 -6.78
C ALA A 342 -5.83 6.83 -5.53
N MET A 343 -6.27 7.37 -4.38
CA MET A 343 -6.45 6.60 -3.15
C MET A 343 -7.54 5.54 -3.30
N ILE A 344 -8.68 5.87 -3.92
CA ILE A 344 -9.74 4.89 -4.21
C ILE A 344 -9.20 3.79 -5.13
N ALA A 345 -8.43 4.15 -6.16
CA ALA A 345 -7.76 3.18 -7.01
C ALA A 345 -6.82 2.27 -6.21
N GLY A 346 -6.06 2.85 -5.26
CA GLY A 346 -5.19 2.13 -4.34
C GLY A 346 -5.92 1.12 -3.46
N PHE A 347 -7.03 1.51 -2.84
CA PHE A 347 -7.82 0.61 -2.01
C PHE A 347 -8.30 -0.61 -2.82
N HIS A 348 -8.74 -0.39 -4.06
CA HIS A 348 -9.22 -1.45 -4.94
C HIS A 348 -8.13 -2.24 -5.68
N ARG A 349 -6.85 -1.90 -5.53
CA ARG A 349 -5.76 -2.81 -5.92
C ARG A 349 -5.66 -4.01 -4.98
N HIS A 350 -6.00 -3.82 -3.70
CA HIS A 350 -5.86 -4.84 -2.67
C HIS A 350 -7.22 -5.40 -2.21
N ALA A 351 -8.30 -4.59 -2.24
CA ALA A 351 -9.62 -5.00 -1.79
C ALA A 351 -10.60 -5.30 -2.94
N HIS A 352 -11.35 -6.39 -2.80
CA HIS A 352 -12.37 -6.80 -3.75
C HIS A 352 -13.74 -6.18 -3.46
N ILE A 353 -14.41 -5.71 -4.52
CA ILE A 353 -15.79 -5.18 -4.47
C ILE A 353 -16.84 -6.30 -4.39
N LEU A 354 -16.49 -7.52 -4.81
CA LEU A 354 -17.43 -8.63 -4.94
C LEU A 354 -16.75 -9.98 -4.69
N THR A 355 -17.20 -10.68 -3.65
CA THR A 355 -16.62 -11.96 -3.23
C THR A 355 -17.67 -13.08 -3.26
N PRO A 356 -17.39 -14.25 -3.84
CA PRO A 356 -18.31 -15.39 -3.80
C PRO A 356 -18.35 -16.04 -2.41
N LEU A 357 -19.52 -16.13 -1.81
CA LEU A 357 -19.76 -17.00 -0.64
C LEU A 357 -20.23 -18.41 -1.04
N THR A 358 -20.76 -18.54 -2.26
CA THR A 358 -21.02 -19.84 -2.89
C THR A 358 -19.95 -20.11 -3.94
N PRO A 359 -19.25 -21.26 -3.91
CA PRO A 359 -18.25 -21.62 -4.91
C PRO A 359 -18.79 -21.54 -6.35
N THR A 360 -17.99 -20.94 -7.25
CA THR A 360 -18.36 -20.68 -8.65
C THR A 360 -17.96 -21.81 -9.61
N ASP A 361 -17.18 -22.78 -9.14
CA ASP A 361 -16.65 -23.92 -9.90
C ASP A 361 -17.69 -25.04 -10.15
N ARG A 362 -18.70 -25.15 -9.28
CA ARG A 362 -19.77 -26.15 -9.39
C ARG A 362 -21.05 -25.62 -10.03
N THR A 363 -21.85 -26.54 -10.58
CA THR A 363 -23.21 -26.22 -11.04
C THR A 363 -24.19 -26.21 -9.87
N LEU A 364 -24.92 -25.10 -9.71
CA LEU A 364 -25.97 -24.96 -8.70
C LEU A 364 -27.29 -25.58 -9.18
N ARG A 365 -28.02 -26.20 -8.25
CA ARG A 365 -29.31 -26.88 -8.45
C ARG A 365 -30.45 -26.11 -7.79
N THR A 366 -31.70 -26.51 -8.03
CA THR A 366 -32.89 -25.84 -7.44
C THR A 366 -32.79 -25.57 -5.93
N ARG A 367 -32.15 -26.47 -5.16
CA ARG A 367 -31.97 -26.32 -3.70
C ARG A 367 -30.83 -25.38 -3.27
N ASP A 368 -29.95 -25.00 -4.18
CA ASP A 368 -28.78 -24.16 -3.90
C ASP A 368 -29.13 -22.66 -3.89
N ARG A 369 -28.21 -21.87 -3.32
CA ARG A 369 -28.23 -20.40 -3.37
C ARG A 369 -26.94 -19.90 -3.99
N ALA A 370 -27.04 -18.92 -4.88
CA ALA A 370 -25.88 -18.11 -5.29
C ALA A 370 -25.76 -16.97 -4.28
N LYS A 371 -24.63 -16.89 -3.59
CA LYS A 371 -24.37 -15.89 -2.54
C LYS A 371 -23.06 -15.17 -2.81
N VAL A 372 -23.07 -13.86 -2.57
CA VAL A 372 -21.92 -12.99 -2.60
C VAL A 372 -21.89 -12.12 -1.35
N THR A 373 -20.74 -11.54 -1.06
CA THR A 373 -20.63 -10.37 -0.18
C THR A 373 -20.08 -9.19 -0.98
N VAL A 374 -20.51 -8.00 -0.59
CA VAL A 374 -20.02 -6.72 -1.11
C VAL A 374 -19.69 -5.83 0.09
N PRO A 375 -18.59 -5.07 0.06
CA PRO A 375 -18.27 -4.11 1.11
C PRO A 375 -19.40 -3.08 1.27
N ARG A 376 -19.63 -2.64 2.51
CA ARG A 376 -20.53 -1.53 2.77
C ARG A 376 -19.74 -0.23 2.68
N LEU A 377 -20.31 0.77 2.03
CA LEU A 377 -19.73 2.12 2.05
C LEU A 377 -20.33 2.91 3.20
N THR A 378 -19.50 3.69 3.90
CA THR A 378 -19.87 4.39 5.13
C THR A 378 -19.88 5.91 4.98
N GLY A 379 -19.79 6.38 3.73
CA GLY A 379 -19.83 7.79 3.39
C GLY A 379 -21.14 8.48 3.81
N PRO A 380 -21.10 9.79 4.07
CA PRO A 380 -22.25 10.55 4.59
C PRO A 380 -23.42 10.65 3.60
N ASP A 381 -23.18 10.42 2.31
CA ASP A 381 -24.20 10.40 1.25
C ASP A 381 -25.05 9.10 1.27
N GLY A 382 -24.68 8.11 2.08
CA GLY A 382 -25.36 6.82 2.19
C GLY A 382 -25.25 5.96 0.92
N ARG A 383 -24.42 6.32 -0.05
CA ARG A 383 -24.24 5.60 -1.31
C ARG A 383 -23.75 4.18 -1.04
N GLN A 384 -24.21 3.22 -1.83
CA GLN A 384 -23.77 1.82 -1.77
C GLN A 384 -23.39 1.30 -3.16
N LEU A 385 -22.70 0.17 -3.18
CA LEU A 385 -22.36 -0.55 -4.41
C LEU A 385 -23.61 -1.00 -5.17
N VAL A 386 -23.59 -0.88 -6.49
CA VAL A 386 -24.71 -1.26 -7.35
C VAL A 386 -24.60 -2.74 -7.71
N VAL A 387 -25.48 -3.57 -7.12
CA VAL A 387 -25.53 -5.02 -7.39
C VAL A 387 -26.62 -5.36 -8.40
N ARG A 388 -26.27 -6.09 -9.47
CA ARG A 388 -27.20 -6.52 -10.53
C ARG A 388 -27.01 -8.00 -10.87
N TRP A 389 -28.11 -8.68 -11.14
CA TRP A 389 -28.12 -10.11 -11.51
C TRP A 389 -28.56 -10.29 -12.96
N TYR A 390 -28.02 -11.30 -13.61
CA TYR A 390 -28.29 -11.63 -15.01
C TYR A 390 -28.46 -13.14 -15.18
N LEU A 391 -29.41 -13.56 -16.02
CA LEU A 391 -29.58 -14.94 -16.48
C LEU A 391 -29.46 -14.99 -17.99
N ASP A 392 -28.50 -15.75 -18.50
CA ASP A 392 -28.19 -15.86 -19.94
C ASP A 392 -28.09 -14.48 -20.62
N GLY A 393 -27.44 -13.52 -19.95
CA GLY A 393 -27.26 -12.15 -20.44
C GLY A 393 -28.42 -11.19 -20.18
N HIS A 394 -29.59 -11.65 -19.74
CA HIS A 394 -30.74 -10.79 -19.44
C HIS A 394 -30.78 -10.38 -17.96
N GLU A 395 -30.94 -9.07 -17.69
CA GLU A 395 -30.99 -8.54 -16.33
C GLU A 395 -32.26 -9.01 -15.58
N LEU A 396 -32.05 -9.54 -14.38
CA LEU A 396 -33.10 -9.94 -13.45
C LEU A 396 -33.41 -8.79 -12.49
N LYS A 397 -34.10 -7.74 -12.97
CA LYS A 397 -34.36 -6.51 -12.20
C LYS A 397 -34.97 -6.73 -10.81
N ARG A 398 -35.78 -7.78 -10.62
CA ARG A 398 -36.37 -8.14 -9.31
C ARG A 398 -35.35 -8.53 -8.24
N PHE A 399 -34.10 -8.81 -8.63
CA PHE A 399 -33.02 -9.15 -7.72
C PHE A 399 -31.97 -8.02 -7.60
N ALA A 400 -32.22 -6.84 -8.17
CA ALA A 400 -31.33 -5.69 -8.00
C ALA A 400 -31.08 -5.40 -6.51
N GLY A 401 -29.82 -5.14 -6.16
CA GLY A 401 -29.38 -4.91 -4.78
C GLY A 401 -29.27 -6.15 -3.89
N ARG A 402 -29.76 -7.33 -4.30
CA ARG A 402 -29.63 -8.55 -3.50
C ARG A 402 -28.23 -9.15 -3.59
N THR A 403 -27.73 -9.67 -2.48
CA THR A 403 -26.45 -10.40 -2.39
C THR A 403 -26.62 -11.92 -2.31
N ASP A 404 -27.86 -12.40 -2.33
CA ASP A 404 -28.21 -13.82 -2.28
C ASP A 404 -29.45 -14.07 -3.13
N ILE A 405 -29.42 -15.09 -3.98
CA ILE A 405 -30.61 -15.63 -4.67
C ILE A 405 -30.70 -17.16 -4.61
N ARG A 406 -31.92 -17.70 -4.43
CA ARG A 406 -32.17 -19.14 -4.57
C ARG A 406 -32.33 -19.50 -6.04
N VAL A 407 -31.74 -20.61 -6.48
CA VAL A 407 -31.89 -21.08 -7.88
C VAL A 407 -33.35 -21.36 -8.21
N ALA A 408 -34.16 -21.83 -7.24
CA ALA A 408 -35.60 -22.01 -7.40
C ALA A 408 -36.35 -20.72 -7.83
N GLU A 409 -35.86 -19.54 -7.43
CA GLU A 409 -36.48 -18.25 -7.80
C GLU A 409 -36.20 -17.85 -9.25
N LEU A 410 -35.35 -18.59 -9.99
CA LEU A 410 -35.05 -18.32 -11.40
C LEU A 410 -36.10 -18.90 -12.35
N SER A 411 -36.98 -19.79 -11.88
CA SER A 411 -38.01 -20.46 -12.69
C SER A 411 -37.45 -21.15 -13.94
N LEU A 412 -36.30 -21.82 -13.80
CA LEU A 412 -35.63 -22.52 -14.91
C LEU A 412 -36.52 -23.66 -15.45
N SER A 413 -36.63 -23.75 -16.77
CA SER A 413 -37.39 -24.80 -17.46
C SER A 413 -36.46 -25.76 -18.21
N GLY A 414 -36.87 -27.03 -18.30
CA GLY A 414 -36.10 -28.07 -18.99
C GLY A 414 -34.82 -28.53 -18.25
N SER A 415 -33.95 -29.21 -18.98
CA SER A 415 -32.70 -29.80 -18.48
C SER A 415 -31.45 -29.00 -18.88
N ARG A 416 -31.63 -27.84 -19.51
CA ARG A 416 -30.55 -26.96 -19.98
C ARG A 416 -29.80 -26.35 -18.79
N THR A 417 -28.50 -26.16 -18.96
CA THR A 417 -27.67 -25.36 -18.05
C THR A 417 -27.73 -23.90 -18.48
N HIS A 418 -27.98 -23.01 -17.53
CA HIS A 418 -28.02 -21.56 -17.73
C HIS A 418 -26.81 -20.89 -17.07
N GLU A 419 -26.46 -19.71 -17.56
CA GLU A 419 -25.44 -18.87 -16.96
C GLU A 419 -26.11 -17.84 -16.05
N LEU A 420 -25.83 -17.92 -14.75
CA LEU A 420 -26.22 -16.91 -13.79
C LEU A 420 -25.01 -16.03 -13.48
N LYS A 421 -25.14 -14.71 -13.66
CA LYS A 421 -24.10 -13.73 -13.34
C LYS A 421 -24.59 -12.73 -12.32
N VAL A 422 -23.67 -12.23 -11.50
CA VAL A 422 -23.86 -11.07 -10.64
C VAL A 422 -22.73 -10.08 -10.87
N THR A 423 -23.07 -8.81 -10.92
CA THR A 423 -22.10 -7.71 -11.02
C THR A 423 -22.26 -6.79 -9.83
N ALA A 424 -21.15 -6.29 -9.29
CA ALA A 424 -21.13 -5.17 -8.36
C ALA A 424 -20.25 -4.07 -8.93
N GLU A 425 -20.66 -2.82 -8.70
CA GLU A 425 -20.01 -1.64 -9.27
C GLU A 425 -20.03 -0.51 -8.24
N ASP A 426 -18.86 0.09 -7.97
CA ASP A 426 -18.77 1.38 -7.31
C ASP A 426 -18.92 2.48 -8.37
N ARG A 427 -19.96 3.32 -8.21
CA ARG A 427 -20.26 4.45 -9.10
C ARG A 427 -19.93 5.80 -8.46
N THR A 428 -18.90 5.84 -7.63
CA THR A 428 -18.45 7.06 -6.98
C THR A 428 -18.17 8.15 -8.02
N PRO A 429 -18.69 9.38 -7.82
CA PRO A 429 -18.34 10.49 -8.69
C PRO A 429 -16.87 10.93 -8.51
N SER A 430 -16.20 10.47 -7.45
CA SER A 430 -14.79 10.72 -7.15
C SER A 430 -13.81 9.95 -8.04
N VAL A 431 -14.30 9.15 -8.98
CA VAL A 431 -13.49 8.47 -10.01
C VAL A 431 -14.07 8.80 -11.38
N ARG A 432 -13.29 9.54 -12.18
CA ARG A 432 -13.60 9.97 -13.55
C ARG A 432 -12.71 9.32 -14.59
N ASP A 433 -11.56 8.74 -14.22
CA ASP A 433 -10.72 7.98 -15.14
C ASP A 433 -11.40 6.65 -15.53
N PRO A 434 -11.70 6.41 -16.82
CA PRO A 434 -12.35 5.18 -17.25
C PRO A 434 -11.56 3.91 -16.96
N LYS A 435 -10.22 3.97 -16.90
CA LYS A 435 -9.37 2.83 -16.57
C LYS A 435 -9.51 2.48 -15.09
N ILE A 436 -9.53 3.48 -14.22
CA ILE A 436 -9.75 3.26 -12.77
C ILE A 436 -11.19 2.78 -12.56
N ALA A 437 -12.19 3.43 -13.17
CA ALA A 437 -13.59 3.05 -13.06
C ALA A 437 -13.85 1.60 -13.54
N ALA A 438 -13.10 1.10 -14.53
CA ALA A 438 -13.19 -0.29 -14.96
C ALA A 438 -12.78 -1.28 -13.87
N ASN A 439 -11.84 -0.91 -13.00
CA ASN A 439 -11.42 -1.73 -11.84
C ASN A 439 -12.41 -1.62 -10.67
N LEU A 440 -13.31 -0.64 -10.69
CA LEU A 440 -14.38 -0.48 -9.72
C LEU A 440 -15.62 -1.32 -10.03
N ARG A 441 -15.48 -2.35 -10.86
CA ARG A 441 -16.55 -3.26 -11.24
C ARG A 441 -16.05 -4.70 -11.26
N ALA A 442 -16.80 -5.58 -10.61
CA ALA A 442 -16.53 -7.01 -10.58
C ALA A 442 -17.73 -7.81 -11.08
N THR A 443 -17.46 -8.97 -11.67
CA THR A 443 -18.49 -9.91 -12.15
C THR A 443 -18.15 -11.31 -11.69
N LEU A 444 -19.12 -12.00 -11.10
CA LEU A 444 -19.05 -13.43 -10.76
C LEU A 444 -20.15 -14.18 -11.48
N GLY A 445 -19.98 -15.49 -11.66
CA GLY A 445 -21.01 -16.31 -12.29
C GLY A 445 -20.99 -17.77 -11.86
N TRP A 446 -22.16 -18.39 -12.01
CA TRP A 446 -22.40 -19.81 -11.75
C TRP A 446 -23.08 -20.43 -12.96
N ARG A 447 -22.81 -21.71 -13.17
CA ARG A 447 -23.69 -22.57 -13.96
C ARG A 447 -24.88 -22.96 -13.09
N VAL A 448 -26.10 -22.83 -13.59
CA VAL A 448 -27.31 -23.19 -12.84
C VAL A 448 -28.20 -24.14 -13.65
N ARG A 449 -28.85 -25.07 -12.97
CA ARG A 449 -29.80 -26.02 -13.57
C ARG A 449 -30.93 -26.33 -12.59
N ARG A 450 -32.09 -26.71 -13.10
CA ARG A 450 -33.19 -27.24 -12.28
C ARG A 450 -32.72 -28.43 -11.43
#